data_AF-A0A2T2VF40-F1
#
_entry.id   AF-A0A2T2VF40-F1
#
_cell.length_a   1.000
_cell.length_b   1.000
_cell.length_c   1.000
_cell.angle_alpha   90.00
_cell.angle_beta   90.00
_cell.angle_gamma   90.00
#
_symmetry.space_group_name_H-M   'P 1'
#
loop_
_entity.id
_entity.type
_entity.pdbx_description
1 polymer ?
#
loop_
_entity_poly.entity_id
_entity_poly.type
_entity_poly.pdbx_seq_one_letter_code
_entity_poly.pdbx_strand_id
1 'polypeptide(L)'
;MPKTRELPTTIRPKTNRTKNPNNKSKTNPAQKINKLQEYNRLRDIQSALQEGTITCREVVEDYLARIRDHQALNAFIEVYEEEALQRADTIDQKIASGESIGRLYGLIMGVKDVICQQDHHVSASSAILEGFTSLYSSTAVARLLEEDAIVI
;
A
#
# COMPACT_ATOMS: atom_id res chain seq x y z
N MET A 1 56.53 43.69 -9.02
CA MET A 1 56.07 42.29 -9.15
C MET A 1 57.23 41.34 -8.84
N PRO A 2 57.33 40.79 -7.62
CA PRO A 2 58.26 39.71 -7.30
C PRO A 2 57.56 38.36 -7.00
N LYS A 3 58.35 37.29 -7.13
CA LYS A 3 58.02 35.85 -7.16
C LYS A 3 57.47 35.25 -5.84
N THR A 4 56.70 34.16 -5.98
CA THR A 4 56.49 33.09 -4.97
C THR A 4 56.37 31.75 -5.73
N ARG A 5 57.41 30.93 -5.83
CA ARG A 5 57.92 29.87 -4.92
C ARG A 5 56.98 28.65 -4.86
N GLU A 6 57.39 27.57 -5.54
CA GLU A 6 56.74 26.24 -5.60
C GLU A 6 56.91 25.41 -4.31
N LEU A 7 56.06 24.37 -4.18
CA LEU A 7 56.35 22.93 -3.85
C LEU A 7 55.12 22.30 -3.14
N PRO A 8 54.97 20.95 -3.02
CA PRO A 8 55.41 19.82 -3.86
C PRO A 8 54.30 18.78 -4.16
N THR A 9 54.54 17.94 -5.16
CA THR A 9 53.75 16.75 -5.53
C THR A 9 53.94 15.60 -4.52
N THR A 10 52.86 14.91 -4.10
CA THR A 10 52.95 13.53 -3.60
C THR A 10 51.64 12.77 -3.86
N ILE A 11 51.71 11.77 -4.73
CA ILE A 11 50.68 10.74 -4.93
C ILE A 11 51.01 9.54 -4.04
N ARG A 12 50.06 9.02 -3.25
CA ARG A 12 50.09 7.70 -2.59
C ARG A 12 48.67 7.07 -2.49
N PRO A 13 48.54 5.74 -2.33
CA PRO A 13 47.68 4.88 -3.14
C PRO A 13 46.28 4.55 -2.56
N LYS A 14 45.45 3.92 -3.41
CA LYS A 14 44.15 3.32 -3.08
C LYS A 14 44.29 2.24 -1.98
N THR A 15 43.50 2.35 -0.92
CA THR A 15 43.25 1.26 0.04
C THR A 15 41.80 0.81 -0.03
N ASN A 16 41.59 -0.40 -0.54
CA ASN A 16 40.34 -1.15 -0.43
C ASN A 16 40.03 -1.41 1.05
N ARG A 17 38.85 -1.01 1.53
CA ARG A 17 38.31 -1.45 2.82
C ARG A 17 37.11 -2.36 2.56
N THR A 18 37.26 -3.59 3.02
CA THR A 18 36.36 -4.74 2.91
C THR A 18 34.99 -4.46 3.53
N LYS A 19 33.91 -4.87 2.84
CA LYS A 19 32.55 -4.88 3.40
C LYS A 19 32.45 -6.01 4.43
N ASN A 20 32.07 -5.69 5.66
CA ASN A 20 31.77 -6.65 6.72
C ASN A 20 30.38 -7.29 6.48
N PRO A 21 30.26 -8.62 6.37
CA PRO A 21 29.02 -9.30 5.94
C PRO A 21 27.94 -9.47 7.02
N ASN A 22 28.09 -8.95 8.24
CA ASN A 22 27.14 -9.21 9.33
C ASN A 22 26.48 -7.96 9.93
N ASN A 23 25.76 -7.18 9.12
CA ASN A 23 24.77 -6.24 9.65
C ASN A 23 23.37 -6.61 9.17
N LYS A 24 22.74 -7.58 9.85
CA LYS A 24 21.31 -7.80 9.76
C LYS A 24 20.63 -6.60 10.42
N SER A 25 20.27 -5.62 9.60
CA SER A 25 19.48 -4.45 9.96
C SER A 25 18.16 -4.91 10.61
N LYS A 26 18.13 -4.90 11.95
CA LYS A 26 16.87 -4.94 12.71
C LYS A 26 16.19 -3.58 12.48
N THR A 27 15.21 -3.53 11.59
CA THR A 27 14.48 -2.31 11.27
C THR A 27 13.61 -1.90 12.47
N ASN A 28 13.74 -0.64 12.87
CA ASN A 28 13.01 -0.02 13.98
C ASN A 28 11.52 0.14 13.58
N PRO A 29 10.53 -0.20 14.44
CA PRO A 29 9.11 -0.07 14.10
C PRO A 29 8.70 1.34 13.63
N ALA A 30 9.32 2.40 14.15
CA ALA A 30 9.07 3.77 13.69
C ALA A 30 9.54 4.06 12.25
N GLN A 31 10.54 3.33 11.75
CA GLN A 31 10.98 3.42 10.34
C GLN A 31 10.09 2.62 9.40
N LYS A 32 9.35 1.62 9.91
CA LYS A 32 8.45 0.79 9.10
C LYS A 32 7.18 1.55 8.71
N ILE A 33 6.64 2.36 9.62
CA ILE A 33 5.42 3.17 9.41
C ILE A 33 5.62 4.23 8.31
N ASN A 34 6.79 4.86 8.22
CA ASN A 34 7.06 5.85 7.16
C ASN A 34 7.17 5.25 5.75
N LYS A 35 7.43 3.95 5.62
CA LYS A 35 7.70 3.33 4.32
C LYS A 35 6.44 3.23 3.43
N LEU A 36 5.27 3.02 4.05
CA LEU A 36 4.00 2.92 3.32
C LEU A 36 3.45 4.30 2.88
N GLN A 37 3.88 5.39 3.51
CA GLN A 37 3.48 6.75 3.15
C GLN A 37 4.07 7.25 1.82
N GLU A 38 5.07 6.58 1.25
CA GLU A 38 5.75 7.01 0.02
C GLU A 38 5.13 6.45 -1.27
N TYR A 39 4.28 5.43 -1.18
CA TYR A 39 3.71 4.81 -2.37
C TYR A 39 2.59 5.67 -2.97
N ASN A 40 2.87 6.29 -4.11
CA ASN A 40 1.91 7.13 -4.84
C ASN A 40 1.42 6.47 -6.14
N ARG A 41 1.90 5.27 -6.46
CA ARG A 41 1.55 4.53 -7.69
C ARG A 41 1.36 3.07 -7.35
N LEU A 42 0.30 2.47 -7.91
CA LEU A 42 0.01 1.04 -7.74
C LEU A 42 1.21 0.15 -8.11
N ARG A 43 1.94 0.50 -9.18
CA ARG A 43 3.13 -0.26 -9.61
C ARG A 43 4.21 -0.34 -8.54
N ASP A 44 4.41 0.72 -7.77
CA ASP A 44 5.43 0.75 -6.73
C ASP A 44 5.03 -0.15 -5.54
N ILE A 45 3.74 -0.18 -5.20
CA ILE A 45 3.18 -1.11 -4.20
C ILE A 45 3.35 -2.55 -4.68
N GLN A 46 2.96 -2.84 -5.93
CA GLN A 46 3.07 -4.16 -6.54
C GLN A 46 4.52 -4.67 -6.54
N SER A 47 5.49 -3.83 -6.91
CA SER A 47 6.91 -4.18 -6.82
C SER A 47 7.33 -4.52 -5.39
N ALA A 48 6.93 -3.72 -4.41
CA ALA A 48 7.30 -3.95 -3.01
C ALA A 48 6.66 -5.22 -2.43
N LEU A 49 5.44 -5.57 -2.84
CA LEU A 49 4.75 -6.82 -2.50
C LEU A 49 5.47 -8.03 -3.10
N GLN A 50 5.85 -7.97 -4.39
CA GLN A 50 6.58 -9.05 -5.06
C GLN A 50 7.98 -9.27 -4.47
N GLU A 51 8.64 -8.20 -4.04
CA GLU A 51 9.91 -8.28 -3.33
C GLU A 51 9.75 -8.76 -1.86
N GLY A 52 8.52 -8.87 -1.35
CA GLY A 52 8.22 -9.26 0.02
C GLY A 52 8.68 -8.24 1.06
N THR A 53 8.87 -6.97 0.66
CA THR A 53 9.35 -5.93 1.56
C THR A 53 8.23 -5.24 2.34
N ILE A 54 6.99 -5.49 1.93
CA ILE A 54 5.72 -5.18 2.59
C ILE A 54 4.75 -6.34 2.31
N THR A 55 3.66 -6.45 3.07
CA THR A 55 2.53 -7.34 2.74
C THR A 55 1.26 -6.55 2.43
N CYS A 56 0.32 -7.13 1.69
CA CYS A 56 -0.95 -6.50 1.35
C CYS A 56 -1.75 -6.17 2.61
N ARG A 57 -1.70 -7.07 3.60
CA ARG A 57 -2.26 -6.81 4.93
C ARG A 57 -1.69 -5.55 5.58
N GLU A 58 -0.38 -5.37 5.57
CA GLU A 58 0.28 -4.18 6.12
C GLU A 58 -0.18 -2.89 5.40
N VAL A 59 -0.39 -2.95 4.08
CA VAL A 59 -0.93 -1.82 3.33
C VAL A 59 -2.36 -1.50 3.80
N VAL A 60 -3.25 -2.49 3.91
CA VAL A 60 -4.63 -2.28 4.37
C VAL A 60 -4.68 -1.72 5.80
N GLU A 61 -3.89 -2.28 6.72
CA GLU A 61 -3.81 -1.80 8.11
C GLU A 61 -3.38 -0.32 8.18
N ASP A 62 -2.46 0.11 7.32
CA ASP A 62 -2.04 1.51 7.22
C ASP A 62 -3.16 2.42 6.71
N TYR A 63 -3.91 2.02 5.68
CA TYR A 63 -5.06 2.80 5.21
C TYR A 63 -6.17 2.87 6.27
N LEU A 64 -6.47 1.78 6.96
CA LEU A 64 -7.45 1.76 8.06
C LEU A 64 -7.02 2.68 9.21
N ALA A 65 -5.73 2.70 9.55
CA ALA A 65 -5.19 3.64 10.54
C ALA A 65 -5.39 5.10 10.08
N ARG A 66 -5.07 5.43 8.83
CA ARG A 66 -5.28 6.78 8.28
C ARG A 66 -6.75 7.19 8.28
N ILE A 67 -7.66 6.28 7.93
CA ILE A 67 -9.11 6.53 7.95
C ILE A 67 -9.55 6.86 9.38
N ARG A 68 -9.08 6.11 10.38
CA ARG A 68 -9.36 6.37 11.81
C ARG A 68 -8.80 7.72 12.27
N ASP A 69 -7.56 8.04 11.92
CA ASP A 69 -6.91 9.29 12.32
C ASP A 69 -7.54 10.53 11.66
N HIS A 70 -8.20 10.37 10.51
CA HIS A 70 -8.79 11.45 9.72
C HIS A 70 -10.33 11.39 9.65
N GLN A 71 -10.98 10.77 10.64
CA GLN A 71 -12.45 10.68 10.70
C GLN A 71 -13.17 12.04 10.59
N ALA A 72 -12.53 13.12 11.03
CA ALA A 72 -13.06 14.48 10.90
C ALA A 72 -13.34 14.92 9.45
N LEU A 73 -12.73 14.27 8.45
CA LEU A 73 -13.00 14.54 7.04
C LEU A 73 -14.37 14.02 6.59
N ASN A 74 -14.96 13.06 7.33
CA ASN A 74 -16.22 12.41 6.99
C ASN A 74 -16.26 11.89 5.54
N ALA A 75 -15.14 11.28 5.10
CA ALA A 75 -14.95 10.85 3.71
C ALA A 75 -15.62 9.50 3.38
N PHE A 76 -15.82 8.66 4.39
CA PHE A 76 -16.43 7.32 4.28
C PHE A 76 -17.73 7.28 5.08
N ILE A 77 -18.77 6.71 4.49
CA ILE A 77 -20.04 6.42 5.20
C ILE A 77 -19.91 5.10 5.97
N GLU A 78 -19.27 4.12 5.34
CA GLU A 78 -19.00 2.80 5.89
C GLU A 78 -17.57 2.40 5.52
N VAL A 79 -16.94 1.60 6.38
CA VAL A 79 -15.56 1.10 6.22
C VAL A 79 -15.60 -0.40 6.47
N TYR A 80 -15.12 -1.20 5.50
CA TYR A 80 -15.22 -2.66 5.49
C TYR A 80 -13.95 -3.31 6.04
N GLU A 81 -13.57 -2.94 7.26
CA GLU A 81 -12.28 -3.32 7.87
C GLU A 81 -12.00 -4.83 7.84
N GLU A 82 -12.94 -5.63 8.33
CA GLU A 82 -12.75 -7.09 8.41
C GLU A 82 -12.63 -7.73 7.03
N GLU A 83 -13.49 -7.34 6.08
CA GLU A 83 -13.47 -7.86 4.71
C GLU A 83 -12.19 -7.44 3.97
N ALA A 84 -11.78 -6.18 4.12
CA ALA A 84 -10.57 -5.65 3.51
C ALA A 84 -9.32 -6.41 3.99
N LEU A 85 -9.24 -6.70 5.30
CA LEU A 85 -8.13 -7.48 5.88
C LEU A 85 -8.14 -8.93 5.39
N GLN A 86 -9.31 -9.60 5.37
CA GLN A 86 -9.43 -10.98 4.85
C GLN A 86 -9.04 -11.07 3.37
N ARG A 87 -9.45 -10.08 2.57
CA ARG A 87 -9.09 -9.98 1.16
C ARG A 87 -7.58 -9.81 0.99
N ALA A 88 -6.97 -8.94 1.80
CA ALA A 88 -5.53 -8.73 1.80
C ALA A 88 -4.74 -10.00 2.17
N ASP A 89 -5.18 -10.74 3.19
CA ASP A 89 -4.59 -12.02 3.58
C ASP A 89 -4.66 -13.05 2.45
N THR A 90 -5.80 -13.10 1.74
CA THR A 90 -5.99 -13.99 0.57
C THR A 90 -5.02 -13.63 -0.55
N ILE A 91 -4.82 -12.34 -0.81
CA ILE A 91 -3.89 -11.84 -1.83
C ILE A 91 -2.44 -12.17 -1.44
N ASP A 92 -2.07 -11.96 -0.17
CA ASP A 92 -0.73 -12.32 0.32
C ASP A 92 -0.45 -13.82 0.17
N GLN A 93 -1.46 -14.67 0.40
CA GLN A 93 -1.35 -16.11 0.16
C GLN A 93 -1.13 -16.44 -1.33
N LYS A 94 -1.88 -15.81 -2.23
CA LYS A 94 -1.70 -15.98 -3.69
C LYS A 94 -0.29 -15.60 -4.15
N ILE A 95 0.25 -14.49 -3.62
CA ILE A 95 1.61 -14.03 -3.93
C ILE A 95 2.63 -15.07 -3.43
N ALA A 96 2.49 -15.54 -2.19
CA ALA A 96 3.42 -16.49 -1.59
C ALA A 96 3.39 -17.87 -2.27
N SER A 97 2.23 -18.31 -2.75
CA SER A 97 2.05 -19.60 -3.43
C SER A 97 2.42 -19.56 -4.92
N GLY A 98 2.60 -18.37 -5.50
CA GLY A 98 2.79 -18.19 -6.94
C GLY A 98 1.52 -18.48 -7.76
N GLU A 99 0.34 -18.38 -7.15
CA GLU A 99 -0.94 -18.49 -7.85
C GLU A 99 -1.15 -17.30 -8.80
N SER A 100 -2.02 -17.49 -9.81
CA SER A 100 -2.46 -16.38 -10.65
C SER A 100 -3.11 -15.28 -9.80
N ILE A 101 -2.67 -14.05 -10.02
CA ILE A 101 -3.14 -12.86 -9.31
C ILE A 101 -3.67 -11.83 -10.31
N GLY A 102 -4.77 -11.17 -9.96
CA GLY A 102 -5.40 -10.16 -10.79
C GLY A 102 -4.52 -8.93 -10.99
N ARG A 103 -4.77 -8.15 -12.06
CA ARG A 103 -3.90 -7.02 -12.45
C ARG A 103 -3.92 -5.85 -11.44
N LEU A 104 -4.92 -5.80 -10.57
CA LEU A 104 -5.14 -4.71 -9.62
C LEU A 104 -4.78 -5.09 -8.18
N TYR A 105 -4.11 -6.21 -7.94
CA TYR A 105 -3.64 -6.53 -6.60
C TYR A 105 -2.80 -5.41 -5.99
N GLY A 106 -3.00 -5.17 -4.69
CA GLY A 106 -2.42 -4.05 -3.96
C GLY A 106 -3.15 -2.72 -4.15
N LEU A 107 -4.19 -2.65 -5.00
CA LEU A 107 -5.06 -1.49 -5.10
C LEU A 107 -6.09 -1.51 -3.96
N ILE A 108 -6.09 -0.45 -3.16
CA ILE A 108 -7.11 -0.18 -2.14
C ILE A 108 -7.96 0.98 -2.65
N MET A 109 -9.28 0.81 -2.59
CA MET A 109 -10.22 1.79 -3.12
C MET A 109 -11.46 1.93 -2.24
N GLY A 110 -11.94 3.17 -2.09
CA GLY A 110 -13.29 3.43 -1.61
C GLY A 110 -14.30 3.37 -2.78
N VAL A 111 -15.51 2.90 -2.50
CA VAL A 111 -16.61 2.89 -3.45
C VAL A 111 -17.57 4.03 -3.11
N LYS A 112 -17.95 4.83 -4.12
CA LYS A 112 -18.93 5.91 -3.89
C LYS A 112 -20.28 5.28 -3.54
N ASP A 113 -20.97 5.84 -2.55
CA ASP A 113 -22.29 5.40 -2.04
C ASP A 113 -23.47 5.53 -3.04
N VAL A 114 -23.19 5.56 -4.34
CA VAL A 114 -24.19 5.45 -5.42
C VAL A 114 -23.87 4.26 -6.34
N ILE A 115 -22.86 3.46 -5.99
CA ILE A 115 -22.36 2.33 -6.75
C ILE A 115 -22.57 1.08 -5.91
N CYS A 116 -23.32 0.12 -6.45
CA CYS A 116 -23.65 -1.10 -5.74
C CYS A 116 -22.47 -2.06 -5.57
N GLN A 117 -22.33 -2.58 -4.35
CA GLN A 117 -21.56 -3.77 -3.99
C GLN A 117 -22.51 -4.75 -3.29
N GLN A 118 -22.51 -6.00 -3.72
CA GLN A 118 -23.43 -7.02 -3.20
C GLN A 118 -23.28 -7.19 -1.69
N ASP A 119 -24.39 -7.36 -1.00
CA ASP A 119 -24.47 -7.58 0.45
C ASP A 119 -23.95 -6.40 1.30
N HIS A 120 -23.74 -5.23 0.67
CA HIS A 120 -23.29 -4.00 1.32
C HIS A 120 -24.37 -2.91 1.28
N HIS A 121 -24.31 -1.96 2.23
CA HIS A 121 -25.23 -0.84 2.27
C HIS A 121 -24.96 0.16 1.15
N VAL A 122 -26.05 0.70 0.58
CA VAL A 122 -25.98 1.77 -0.42
C VAL A 122 -27.12 2.74 -0.17
N SER A 123 -26.81 3.95 0.28
CA SER A 123 -27.83 4.95 0.65
C SER A 123 -28.04 6.02 -0.41
N ALA A 124 -27.15 6.15 -1.40
CA ALA A 124 -27.10 7.31 -2.30
C ALA A 124 -27.06 8.65 -1.55
N SER A 125 -26.53 8.64 -0.32
CA SER A 125 -26.59 9.74 0.64
C SER A 125 -28.01 10.29 0.83
N SER A 126 -29.01 9.41 0.83
CA SER A 126 -30.44 9.75 0.89
C SER A 126 -31.19 8.86 1.87
N ALA A 127 -32.06 9.47 2.67
CA ALA A 127 -32.95 8.75 3.59
C ALA A 127 -33.94 7.82 2.87
N ILE A 128 -34.15 7.99 1.56
CA ILE A 128 -35.03 7.11 0.76
C ILE A 128 -34.49 5.68 0.73
N LEU A 129 -33.17 5.51 0.76
CA LEU A 129 -32.50 4.21 0.69
C LEU A 129 -31.87 3.82 2.04
N GLU A 130 -32.32 4.45 3.14
CA GLU A 130 -31.87 4.06 4.47
C GLU A 130 -32.20 2.59 4.73
N GLY A 131 -31.20 1.81 5.15
CA GLY A 131 -31.33 0.36 5.37
C GLY A 131 -31.35 -0.49 4.09
N PHE A 132 -31.15 0.09 2.90
CA PHE A 132 -31.00 -0.71 1.68
C PHE A 132 -29.67 -1.46 1.69
N THR A 133 -29.73 -2.76 1.43
CA THR A 133 -28.59 -3.63 1.17
C THR A 133 -28.66 -4.11 -0.27
N SER A 134 -27.59 -3.93 -1.04
CA SER A 134 -27.62 -4.28 -2.45
C SER A 134 -27.65 -5.79 -2.67
N LEU A 135 -28.51 -6.25 -3.57
CA LEU A 135 -28.62 -7.66 -3.97
C LEU A 135 -27.60 -8.07 -5.05
N TYR A 136 -26.80 -7.12 -5.54
CA TYR A 136 -25.82 -7.36 -6.60
C TYR A 136 -24.67 -6.35 -6.54
N SER A 137 -23.54 -6.72 -7.15
CA SER A 137 -22.44 -5.80 -7.42
C SER A 137 -22.60 -5.19 -8.81
N SER A 138 -22.37 -3.89 -8.92
CA SER A 138 -22.29 -3.23 -10.23
C SER A 138 -21.19 -3.88 -11.08
N THR A 139 -21.34 -3.86 -12.42
CA THR A 139 -20.34 -4.46 -13.33
C THR A 139 -18.93 -3.90 -13.12
N ALA A 140 -18.82 -2.62 -12.75
CA ALA A 140 -17.53 -2.00 -12.47
C ALA A 140 -16.89 -2.59 -11.21
N VAL A 141 -17.61 -2.65 -10.09
CA VAL A 141 -17.11 -3.22 -8.82
C VAL A 141 -16.75 -4.69 -9.01
N ALA A 142 -17.63 -5.48 -9.64
CA ALA A 142 -17.36 -6.89 -9.92
C ALA A 142 -16.04 -7.10 -10.67
N ARG A 143 -15.81 -6.35 -11.76
CA ARG A 143 -14.56 -6.43 -12.55
C ARG A 143 -13.31 -6.00 -11.77
N LEU A 144 -13.44 -5.04 -10.86
CA LEU A 144 -12.32 -4.59 -10.02
C LEU A 144 -11.95 -5.67 -9.00
N LEU A 145 -12.96 -6.26 -8.36
CA LEU A 145 -12.78 -7.38 -7.42
C LEU A 145 -12.25 -8.63 -8.13
N GLU A 146 -12.70 -8.95 -9.35
CA GLU A 146 -12.15 -10.05 -10.16
C GLU A 146 -10.64 -9.88 -10.43
N GLU A 147 -10.15 -8.64 -10.45
CA GLU A 147 -8.74 -8.30 -10.65
C GLU A 147 -7.97 -8.10 -9.33
N ASP A 148 -8.49 -8.63 -8.22
CA ASP A 148 -7.89 -8.60 -6.88
C ASP A 148 -7.72 -7.19 -6.27
N ALA A 149 -8.54 -6.22 -6.68
CA ALA A 149 -8.67 -4.96 -5.94
C ALA A 149 -9.33 -5.19 -4.57
N ILE A 150 -9.04 -4.32 -3.61
CA ILE A 150 -9.60 -4.33 -2.26
C ILE A 150 -10.49 -3.10 -2.08
N VAL A 151 -11.73 -3.33 -1.67
CA VAL A 151 -12.63 -2.27 -1.21
C VAL A 151 -12.41 -2.07 0.29
N ILE A 152 -12.30 -0.82 0.71
CA ILE A 152 -12.09 -0.40 2.10
C ILE A 152 -13.25 0.43 2.62
#